data_AF-A0A1H9S965-F1
#
_entry.id   AF-A0A1H9S965-F1
#
_cell.length_a   1.000
_cell.length_b   1.000
_cell.length_c   1.000
_cell.angle_alpha   90.00
_cell.angle_beta   90.00
_cell.angle_gamma   90.00
#
_symmetry.space_group_name_H-M   'P 1'
#
loop_
_entity.id
_entity.type
_entity.pdbx_description
1 polymer ?
#
loop_
_entity_poly.entity_id
_entity_poly.type
_entity_poly.pdbx_seq_one_letter_code
_entity_poly.pdbx_strand_id
1 'polypeptide(L)' 'MRKSIQSNCFTVMAVSFIVTCLVGWNLGMANPMGKAEFQFDRPGGDYHKFKANSFGQCAASCATSAKCRAYTYVNQTDMC' A
#
# COMPACT_ATOMS: atom_id res chain seq x y z
N MET A 1 -29.94 34.32 -3.14
CA MET A 1 -30.20 33.23 -2.17
C MET A 1 -29.31 32.03 -2.51
N ARG A 2 -28.09 31.94 -1.93
CA ARG A 2 -27.11 30.86 -2.15
C ARG A 2 -27.07 29.93 -0.93
N LYS A 3 -28.15 29.16 -0.69
CA LYS A 3 -28.24 28.29 0.50
C LYS A 3 -28.50 26.80 0.23
N SER A 4 -28.72 26.41 -1.03
CA SER A 4 -29.06 25.02 -1.38
C SER A 4 -27.84 24.09 -1.52
N ILE A 5 -26.65 24.61 -1.82
CA ILE A 5 -25.43 23.80 -2.06
C ILE A 5 -24.68 23.40 -0.78
N GLN A 6 -24.87 24.10 0.35
CA GLN A 6 -24.18 23.76 1.62
C GLN A 6 -24.89 22.69 2.47
N SER A 7 -26.23 22.64 2.47
CA SER A 7 -26.99 21.70 3.32
C SER A 7 -26.77 20.24 2.90
N ASN A 8 -26.68 19.99 1.60
CA ASN A 8 -26.42 18.66 1.05
C ASN A 8 -25.01 18.15 1.27
N CYS A 9 -24.05 19.00 1.65
CA CYS A 9 -22.66 18.60 1.90
C CYS A 9 -22.46 18.16 3.36
N PHE A 10 -23.19 18.74 4.31
CA PHE A 10 -23.05 18.40 5.73
C PHE A 10 -23.69 17.05 6.06
N THR A 11 -24.87 16.78 5.48
CA THR A 11 -25.58 15.51 5.68
C THR A 11 -24.80 14.35 5.07
N VAL A 12 -24.32 14.46 3.82
CA VAL A 12 -23.55 13.38 3.16
C VAL A 12 -22.25 13.02 3.90
N MET A 13 -21.57 13.98 4.52
CA MET A 13 -20.39 13.67 5.35
C MET A 13 -20.79 12.89 6.62
N ALA A 14 -21.84 13.31 7.32
CA ALA A 14 -22.30 12.66 8.54
C ALA A 14 -22.82 11.23 8.31
N VAL A 15 -23.59 10.98 7.24
CA VAL A 15 -24.08 9.63 6.94
C VAL A 15 -22.93 8.71 6.49
N SER A 16 -21.92 9.25 5.79
CA SER A 16 -20.74 8.49 5.38
C SER A 16 -19.89 8.05 6.57
N PHE A 17 -19.74 8.91 7.60
CA PHE A 17 -19.05 8.56 8.85
C PHE A 17 -19.79 7.47 9.62
N ILE A 18 -21.12 7.56 9.75
CA ILE A 18 -21.94 6.53 10.42
C ILE A 18 -21.82 5.19 9.68
N VAL A 19 -21.90 5.21 8.34
CA VAL A 19 -21.72 4.01 7.53
C VAL A 19 -20.31 3.43 7.70
N THR A 20 -19.27 4.26 7.68
CA THR A 20 -17.86 3.82 7.86
C THR A 20 -17.62 3.18 9.23
N CYS A 21 -18.21 3.73 10.30
CA CYS A 21 -18.09 3.20 11.65
C CYS A 21 -18.86 1.89 11.84
N LEU A 22 -20.06 1.77 11.25
CA LEU A 22 -20.90 0.58 11.41
C LEU A 22 -20.45 -0.59 10.52
N VAL A 23 -19.86 -0.31 9.35
CA VAL A 23 -19.41 -1.36 8.41
C VAL A 23 -17.92 -1.70 8.52
N GLY A 24 -17.20 -1.11 9.47
CA GLY A 24 -15.81 -1.46 9.78
C GLY A 24 -14.93 -1.50 8.52
N TRP A 25 -14.72 -0.35 7.87
CA TRP A 25 -13.80 -0.26 6.74
C TRP A 25 -12.36 -0.51 7.21
N ASN A 26 -11.95 -1.78 7.24
CA ASN A 26 -10.54 -2.17 7.11
C ASN A 26 -10.10 -1.85 5.67
N LEU A 27 -9.92 -0.56 5.38
CA LEU A 27 -9.18 -0.12 4.20
C LEU A 27 -7.71 -0.35 4.54
N GLY A 28 -7.27 -1.60 4.38
CA GLY A 28 -5.86 -1.93 4.37
C GLY A 28 -5.16 -0.96 3.43
N MET A 29 -4.26 -0.16 4.00
CA MET A 29 -3.41 0.76 3.25
C MET A 29 -2.49 -0.11 2.40
N ALA A 30 -2.96 -0.57 1.24
CA ALA A 30 -2.09 -1.09 0.21
C ALA A 30 -1.19 0.08 -0.15
N ASN A 31 0.03 0.10 0.38
CA ASN A 31 1.05 1.04 -0.06
C ASN A 31 1.30 0.69 -1.53
N PRO A 32 0.83 1.51 -2.49
CA PRO A 32 1.02 1.16 -3.89
C PRO A 32 2.52 1.22 -4.13
N MET A 33 3.10 0.05 -4.38
CA MET A 33 4.50 -0.03 -4.75
C MET A 33 4.67 0.71 -6.08
N GLY A 34 5.71 1.54 -6.16
CA GLY A 34 6.12 2.12 -7.43
C GLY A 34 6.47 1.03 -8.44
N LYS A 35 6.58 1.43 -9.71
CA LYS A 35 7.07 0.55 -10.76
C LYS A 35 8.50 0.09 -10.42
N ALA A 36 8.80 -1.18 -10.67
CA ALA A 36 10.12 -1.75 -10.40
C ALA A 36 11.21 -0.98 -11.16
N GLU A 37 12.27 -0.62 -10.43
CA GLU A 37 13.46 0.03 -10.96
C GLU A 37 14.55 -1.04 -11.15
N PHE A 38 15.23 -1.02 -12.30
CA PHE A 38 16.31 -1.97 -12.59
C PHE A 38 17.66 -1.33 -12.27
N GLN A 39 18.59 -2.13 -11.73
CA GLN A 39 19.95 -1.71 -11.36
C GLN A 39 20.03 -0.58 -10.32
N PHE A 40 18.96 -0.36 -9.56
CA PHE A 40 18.92 0.64 -8.50
C PHE A 40 18.44 -0.01 -7.20
N ASP A 41 19.22 0.16 -6.13
CA ASP A 41 18.87 -0.33 -4.80
C ASP A 41 18.61 0.88 -3.88
N ARG A 42 17.54 0.82 -3.09
CA ARG A 42 17.17 1.94 -2.22
C ARG A 42 17.82 1.76 -0.85
N PRO A 43 18.40 2.82 -0.27
CA PRO A 43 18.88 2.75 1.10
C PRO A 43 17.69 2.49 2.03
N GLY A 44 17.79 1.46 2.87
CA GLY A 44 16.68 1.06 3.72
C GLY A 44 16.97 -0.09 4.68
N GLY A 45 17.97 -0.92 4.37
CA GLY A 45 18.29 -2.11 5.16
C GLY A 45 17.20 -3.19 5.00
N ASP A 46 17.62 -4.42 4.78
CA ASP A 46 16.67 -5.51 4.57
C ASP A 46 16.06 -5.95 5.91
N TYR A 47 14.75 -5.77 6.06
CA TYR A 47 14.03 -6.25 7.26
C TYR A 47 13.65 -7.74 7.16
N HIS A 48 13.70 -8.30 5.95
CA HIS A 48 13.40 -9.70 5.66
C HIS A 48 14.22 -10.13 4.44
N LYS A 49 14.85 -11.31 4.50
CA LYS A 49 15.66 -11.89 3.41
C LYS A 49 15.33 -13.36 3.21
N PHE A 50 15.15 -13.79 1.97
CA PHE A 50 14.79 -15.15 1.60
C PHE A 50 15.10 -15.45 0.12
N LYS A 51 15.25 -16.74 -0.23
CA LYS A 51 15.41 -17.15 -1.63
C LYS A 51 14.11 -16.94 -2.41
N ALA A 52 14.19 -16.18 -3.51
CA ALA A 52 13.10 -15.95 -4.43
C ALA A 52 13.50 -16.40 -5.84
N ASN A 53 12.58 -17.07 -6.54
CA ASN A 53 12.82 -17.54 -7.92
C ASN A 53 12.60 -16.43 -8.96
N SER A 54 12.04 -15.29 -8.54
CA SER A 54 11.82 -14.13 -9.39
C SER A 54 11.59 -12.87 -8.57
N PHE A 55 11.81 -11.70 -9.17
CA PHE A 55 11.47 -10.40 -8.58
C PHE A 55 9.97 -10.28 -8.23
N GLY A 56 9.09 -11.04 -8.90
CA GLY A 56 7.66 -11.05 -8.62
C GLY A 56 7.32 -11.63 -7.25
N GLN A 57 8.08 -12.62 -6.77
CA GLN A 57 7.93 -13.16 -5.42
C GLN A 57 8.33 -12.12 -4.36
N CYS A 58 9.40 -11.36 -4.60
CA CYS A 58 9.79 -10.24 -3.75
C CYS A 58 8.70 -9.17 -3.66
N ALA A 59 8.17 -8.76 -4.82
CA ALA A 59 7.09 -7.76 -4.89
C ALA A 59 5.84 -8.24 -4.14
N ALA A 60 5.42 -9.49 -4.34
CA ALA A 60 4.25 -10.07 -3.68
C ALA A 60 4.45 -10.17 -2.15
N SER A 61 5.61 -10.65 -1.70
CA SER A 61 5.94 -10.72 -0.27
C SER A 61 5.99 -9.35 0.39
N CYS A 62 6.45 -8.34 -0.35
CA CYS A 62 6.48 -6.96 0.14
C CYS A 62 5.06 -6.38 0.24
N ALA A 63 4.18 -6.67 -0.73
CA ALA A 63 2.79 -6.19 -0.75
C ALA A 63 1.92 -6.76 0.39
N THR A 64 2.23 -7.95 0.90
CA THR A 64 1.48 -8.58 2.02
C THR A 64 1.98 -8.14 3.39
N SER A 65 3.16 -7.52 3.48
CA SER A 65 3.77 -7.08 4.73
C SER A 65 3.56 -5.57 4.92
N ALA A 66 2.77 -5.19 5.92
CA ALA A 66 2.54 -3.78 6.26
C ALA A 66 3.84 -3.02 6.64
N LYS A 67 4.89 -3.75 7.02
CA LYS A 67 6.21 -3.19 7.34
C LYS A 67 7.07 -2.94 6.10
N CYS A 68 6.73 -3.55 4.97
CA CYS A 68 7.54 -3.43 3.77
C CYS A 68 7.42 -2.04 3.15
N ARG A 69 8.57 -1.42 2.84
CA ARG A 69 8.64 -0.12 2.16
C ARG A 69 9.31 -0.22 0.78
N ALA A 70 10.20 -1.18 0.61
CA ALA A 70 10.91 -1.49 -0.62
C ALA A 70 11.31 -2.98 -0.63
N TYR A 71 11.60 -3.51 -1.81
CA TYR A 71 12.19 -4.84 -2.01
C TYR A 71 13.31 -4.72 -3.05
N THR A 72 14.29 -5.61 -2.96
CA THR A 72 15.38 -5.74 -3.93
C THR A 72 15.52 -7.21 -4.31
N TYR A 73 15.74 -7.49 -5.59
CA TYR A 73 15.97 -8.85 -6.08
C TYR A 73 17.31 -8.94 -6.80
N VAL A 74 18.17 -9.83 -6.32
CA VAL A 74 19.50 -10.08 -6.88
C VAL A 74 19.48 -11.38 -7.68
N ASN A 75 19.48 -11.28 -9.02
CA ASN A 75 19.40 -12.45 -9.90
C ASN A 75 20.64 -13.38 -9.82
N GLN A 76 21.76 -12.90 -9.29
CA GLN A 76 22.99 -13.70 -9.16
C GLN A 76 22.92 -14.68 -7.99
N THR A 77 22.16 -14.34 -6.96
CA THR A 77 22.08 -15.09 -5.70
C THR A 77 20.66 -15.59 -5.40
N ASP A 78 19.71 -15.27 -6.27
CA ASP A 78 18.28 -15.51 -6.07
C ASP A 78 17.77 -14.96 -4.74
N MET A 79 18.34 -13.83 -4.30
CA MET A 79 18.03 -13.21 -3.03
C MET A 79 16.99 -12.10 -3.16
N CYS A 80 15.95 -12.26 -2.35
CA CYS A 80 15.25 -11.20 -1.66
C CYS A 80 15.85 -11.07 -0.24
#